data_AF-A0AAD5D4U4-F1
#
_entry.id   AF-A0AAD5D4U4-F1
#
_cell.length_a   1.000
_cell.length_b   1.000
_cell.length_c   1.000
_cell.angle_alpha   90.00
_cell.angle_beta   90.00
_cell.angle_gamma   90.00
#
_symmetry.space_group_name_H-M   'P 1'
#
loop_
_entity.id
_entity.type
_entity.pdbx_description
1 polymer ?
#
loop_
_entity_poly.entity_id
_entity_poly.type
_entity_poly.pdbx_seq_one_letter_code
_entity_poly.pdbx_strand_id
1 'polypeptide(L)' 'MQTKNEDEELNTGPLSVLMMSVKNNTQIDTEFLEVIASRHAHNLAFEKSDLLFICMLRPVSSEIKINDLEVQAAKVTC' A
#
# COMPACT_ATOMS: atom_id res chain seq x y z
N MET A 1 -2.80 30.57 -11.14
CA MET A 1 -2.32 29.71 -10.03
C MET A 1 -3.15 28.44 -10.12
N GLN A 2 -2.52 27.35 -10.57
CA GLN A 2 -3.22 26.10 -10.86
C GLN A 2 -3.39 25.37 -9.53
N THR A 3 -4.62 25.30 -9.02
CA THR A 3 -5.00 24.39 -7.94
C THR A 3 -4.80 22.98 -8.47
N LYS A 4 -3.64 22.38 -8.17
CA LYS A 4 -3.46 20.94 -8.34
C LYS A 4 -4.38 20.28 -7.32
N ASN A 5 -5.31 19.47 -7.82
CA ASN A 5 -6.21 18.71 -6.96
C ASN A 5 -5.36 17.73 -6.15
N GLU A 6 -5.53 17.71 -4.84
CA GLU A 6 -4.79 16.85 -3.90
C GLU A 6 -4.88 15.36 -4.29
N ASP A 7 -5.97 14.97 -4.95
CA ASP A 7 -6.20 13.66 -5.55
C ASP A 7 -5.18 13.28 -6.63
N GLU A 8 -4.71 14.23 -7.46
CA GLU A 8 -3.75 13.93 -8.53
C GLU A 8 -2.34 13.62 -8.01
N GLU A 9 -1.92 14.26 -6.91
CA GLU A 9 -0.60 13.99 -6.29
C GLU A 9 -0.56 12.65 -5.58
N LEU A 10 -1.67 12.25 -4.93
CA LEU A 10 -1.77 10.96 -4.26
C LEU A 10 -1.78 9.80 -5.28
N ASN A 11 -2.40 10.02 -6.46
CA ASN A 11 -2.53 9.04 -7.54
C ASN A 11 -1.21 8.76 -8.30
N THR A 12 -0.29 9.71 -8.35
CA THR A 12 1.00 9.51 -9.05
C THR A 12 2.14 9.09 -8.11
N GLY A 13 2.06 9.42 -6.82
CA GLY A 13 3.10 9.08 -5.84
C GLY A 13 2.77 7.86 -4.97
N PRO A 14 2.44 8.04 -3.68
CA PRO A 14 2.39 6.93 -2.70
C PRO A 14 1.41 5.78 -3.04
N LEU A 15 0.28 6.07 -3.69
CA LEU A 15 -0.71 5.03 -4.02
C LEU A 15 -0.21 4.08 -5.10
N SER A 16 0.51 4.60 -6.10
CA SER A 16 1.06 3.75 -7.16
C SER A 16 2.06 2.75 -6.57
N VAL A 17 2.90 3.19 -5.63
CA VAL A 17 3.86 2.34 -4.91
C VAL A 17 3.14 1.31 -4.04
N LEU A 18 2.06 1.70 -3.35
CA LEU A 18 1.25 0.79 -2.53
C LEU A 18 0.68 -0.37 -3.37
N MET A 19 -0.01 -0.04 -4.47
CA MET A 19 -0.61 -1.06 -5.34
C MET A 19 0.47 -1.91 -6.02
N MET A 20 1.58 -1.30 -6.45
CA MET A 20 2.71 -2.01 -7.03
C MET A 20 3.38 -2.95 -6.02
N SER A 21 3.47 -2.58 -4.75
CA SER A 21 4.01 -3.46 -3.69
C SER A 21 3.17 -4.71 -3.51
N VAL A 22 1.83 -4.57 -3.47
CA VAL A 22 0.93 -5.73 -3.41
C VAL A 22 1.09 -6.62 -4.64
N LYS A 23 1.13 -6.01 -5.83
CA LYS A 23 1.34 -6.75 -7.09
C LYS A 23 2.70 -7.47 -7.11
N ASN A 24 3.77 -6.83 -6.67
CA ASN A 24 5.11 -7.42 -6.63
C ASN A 24 5.18 -8.62 -5.68
N ASN A 25 4.51 -8.53 -4.53
CA ASN A 25 4.60 -9.55 -3.49
C ASN A 25 3.65 -10.73 -3.71
N THR A 26 2.54 -10.51 -4.42
CA THR A 26 1.43 -11.50 -4.51
C THR A 26 0.86 -11.74 -5.90
N GLN A 27 1.26 -10.95 -6.92
CA GLN A 27 0.65 -10.91 -8.25
C GLN A 27 -0.83 -10.50 -8.30
N ILE A 28 -1.39 -10.00 -7.19
CA ILE A 28 -2.76 -9.49 -7.15
C ILE A 28 -2.81 -8.04 -7.63
N ASP A 29 -3.61 -7.79 -8.66
CA ASP A 29 -4.02 -6.43 -9.04
C ASP A 29 -5.07 -5.91 -8.06
N THR A 30 -4.91 -4.66 -7.63
CA THR A 30 -5.79 -4.00 -6.66
C THR A 30 -6.14 -2.59 -7.08
N GLU A 31 -7.32 -2.12 -6.64
CA GLU A 31 -7.70 -0.72 -6.66
C GLU A 31 -7.70 -0.15 -5.25
N PHE A 32 -7.23 1.09 -5.10
CA PHE A 32 -7.29 1.80 -3.82
C PHE A 32 -8.72 2.25 -3.51
N LEU A 33 -9.13 2.05 -2.25
CA LEU A 33 -10.41 2.56 -1.76
C LEU A 33 -10.20 3.78 -0.86
N GLU A 34 -9.56 3.59 0.30
CA GLU A 34 -9.38 4.66 1.28
C GLU A 34 -8.24 4.36 2.26
N VAL A 35 -7.78 5.40 2.96
CA VAL A 35 -6.94 5.26 4.16
C VAL A 35 -7.86 5.08 5.36
N ILE A 36 -7.69 3.97 6.08
CA ILE A 36 -8.49 3.64 7.26
C ILE A 36 -7.94 4.33 8.51
N ALA A 37 -6.62 4.36 8.64
CA ALA A 37 -5.94 4.97 9.77
C ALA A 37 -4.51 5.36 9.40
N SER A 38 -3.96 6.30 10.16
CA SER A 38 -2.53 6.62 10.11
C SER A 38 -1.94 6.61 11.51
N ARG A 39 -0.66 6.26 11.59
CA ARG A 39 0.14 6.31 12.82
C ARG A 39 1.41 7.06 12.54
N HIS A 40 1.69 8.06 13.36
CA HIS A 40 3.01 8.68 13.47
C HIS A 40 3.62 8.27 14.80
N ALA A 41 4.74 7.54 14.77
CA ALA A 41 5.44 7.10 15.96
C ALA A 41 6.86 7.68 15.96
N HIS A 42 7.24 8.33 17.05
CA HIS A 42 8.58 8.91 17.22
C HIS A 42 9.52 7.95 17.94
N ASN A 43 10.84 8.16 17.77
CA ASN A 43 11.91 7.45 18.46
C ASN A 43 11.84 5.92 18.32
N LEU A 44 11.62 5.43 17.10
CA LEU A 44 11.70 4.01 16.79
C LEU A 44 13.15 3.65 16.48
N ALA A 45 13.44 3.07 15.31
CA ALA A 45 14.80 2.69 14.94
C ALA A 45 15.67 3.91 14.67
N PHE A 46 16.88 3.93 15.25
CA PHE A 46 17.90 4.97 15.02
C PHE A 46 17.42 6.41 15.30
N GLU A 47 16.58 6.60 16.33
CA GLU A 47 16.04 7.91 16.74
C GLU A 47 15.22 8.64 15.65
N LYS A 48 14.70 7.91 14.67
CA LYS A 48 13.81 8.46 13.63
C LYS A 48 12.34 8.18 13.93
N SER A 49 11.47 8.98 13.32
CA SER A 49 10.03 8.74 13.32
C SER A 49 9.62 7.82 12.17
N ASP A 50 8.52 7.10 12.38
CA ASP A 50 7.85 6.24 11.41
C ASP A 50 6.46 6.79 11.12
N LEU A 51 6.09 6.79 9.84
CA LEU A 51 4.77 7.14 9.35
C LEU A 51 4.17 5.91 8.67
N LEU A 52 3.11 5.37 9.27
CA LEU A 52 2.40 4.20 8.78
C LEU A 52 0.98 4.60 8.37
N PHE A 53 0.56 4.17 7.19
CA PHE A 53 -0.81 4.27 6.71
C PHE A 53 -1.41 2.88 6.57
N ILE A 54 -2.62 2.69 7.10
CA ILE A 54 -3.42 1.48 6.90
C ILE A 54 -4.42 1.81 5.80
N CYS A 55 -4.31 1.12 4.68
CA CYS A 55 -5.14 1.35 3.50
C CYS A 55 -6.05 0.16 3.23
N MET A 56 -7.26 0.43 2.77
CA MET A 56 -8.15 -0.60 2.22
C MET A 56 -7.99 -0.65 0.71
N LEU A 57 -7.79 -1.85 0.18
CA LEU A 57 -7.64 -2.14 -1.24
C LEU A 57 -8.71 -3.14 -1.67
N ARG A 58 -9.26 -2.93 -2.87
CA ARG A 58 -10.17 -3.88 -3.51
C ARG A 58 -9.37 -4.77 -4.46
N PRO A 59 -9.35 -6.10 -4.29
CA PRO A 59 -8.71 -6.98 -5.26
C PRO A 59 -9.51 -7.02 -6.56
N VAL A 60 -8.82 -6.91 -7.69
CA VAL A 60 -9.38 -7.07 -9.05
C VAL A 60 -9.11 -8.48 -9.60
N SER A 61 -8.14 -9.18 -9.00
CA SER A 61 -7.77 -10.57 -9.31
C SER A 61 -7.67 -11.39 -8.02
N SER A 62 -7.64 -12.72 -8.14
CA SER A 62 -7.67 -13.65 -7.00
C SER A 62 -6.58 -14.73 -7.01
N GLU A 63 -5.84 -14.88 -8.11
CA GLU A 63 -4.74 -15.84 -8.18
C GLU A 63 -3.50 -15.28 -7.47
N ILE A 64 -3.14 -15.88 -6.33
CA ILE A 64 -1.96 -15.49 -5.56
C ILE A 64 -0.74 -16.24 -6.08
N LYS A 65 0.30 -15.50 -6.45
CA LYS A 65 1.67 -16.01 -6.68
C LYS A 65 2.63 -15.24 -5.81
N ILE A 66 3.22 -15.93 -4.85
CA ILE A 66 4.03 -15.31 -3.81
C ILE A 66 5.44 -15.03 -4.34
N ASN A 67 5.97 -13.85 -4.01
CA ASN A 67 7.40 -13.58 -4.10
C ASN A 67 8.07 -13.99 -2.77
N ASP A 68 8.64 -15.19 -2.74
CA ASP A 68 9.22 -15.81 -1.54
C ASP A 68 10.45 -15.08 -0.99
N LEU A 69 11.02 -14.12 -1.74
CA LEU A 69 12.11 -13.26 -1.26
C LEU A 69 11.62 -12.08 -0.40
N GLU A 70 10.36 -11.67 -0.58
CA GLU A 70 9.78 -10.49 0.07
C GLU A 70 8.79 -10.87 1.18
N VAL A 71 7.97 -11.90 0.96
CA VAL A 71 6.95 -12.34 1.92
C VAL A 71 6.91 -13.86 2.04
N GLN A 72 6.67 -14.34 3.27
CA GLN A 72 6.70 -15.78 3.56
C GLN A 72 5.41 -16.52 3.13
N ALA A 73 4.25 -15.85 3.19
CA ALA A 73 2.95 -16.48 2.91
C ALA A 73 1.88 -15.43 2.57
N ALA A 74 0.91 -15.81 1.74
CA ALA A 74 -0.32 -15.06 1.47
C ALA A 74 -1.46 -16.06 1.17
N LYS A 75 -2.68 -15.73 1.60
CA LYS A 75 -3.83 -16.64 1.48
C LYS A 75 -5.13 -15.87 1.25
N VAL A 76 -5.99 -16.40 0.37
CA VAL A 76 -7.39 -15.97 0.26
C VAL A 76 -8.19 -16.53 1.44
N THR A 77 -8.86 -15.66 2.17
CA THR A 77 -9.75 -16.06 3.28
C THR A 77 -11.20 -15.96 2.80
N CYS A 78 -11.96 -17.04 2.99
CA CYS A 78 -13.38 -17.13 2.66
C CYS A 78 -14.23 -16.73 3.88
#